data_AF-A0A7C4D309-F1
#
_entry.id   AF-A0A7C4D309-F1
#
_cell.length_a   1.000
_cell.length_b   1.000
_cell.length_c   1.000
_cell.angle_alpha   90.00
_cell.angle_beta   90.00
_cell.angle_gamma   90.00
#
_symmetry.space_group_name_H-M   'P 1'
#
loop_
_entity.id
_entity.type
_entity.pdbx_description
1 polymer ?
#
loop_
_entity_poly.entity_id
_entity_poly.type
_entity_poly.pdbx_seq_one_letter_code
_entity_poly.pdbx_strand_id
1 'polypeptide(L)'
;MSLQSREEKEKLLEHLILVVQQLLSSTKSKQLSIKLRTLLRYTYVSYIKKTSDISVIRGLVPRVHPPAWLTNQYYYREIERVLRERFNARIENRRQFRYVILQKR
;
A
#
# COMPACT_ATOMS: atom_id res chain seq x y z
N MET A 1 -8.54 -21.30 -0.62
CA MET A 1 -8.92 -19.89 -0.40
C MET A 1 -10.29 -19.67 -1.00
N SER A 2 -11.22 -19.05 -0.29
CA SER A 2 -12.58 -18.78 -0.80
C SER A 2 -12.53 -17.73 -1.92
N LEU A 3 -13.47 -17.80 -2.88
CA LEU A 3 -13.62 -16.83 -3.96
C LEU A 3 -13.75 -15.38 -3.42
N GLN A 4 -14.49 -15.21 -2.33
CA GLN A 4 -14.64 -13.92 -1.64
C GLN A 4 -13.30 -13.30 -1.23
N SER A 5 -12.36 -14.11 -0.72
CA SER A 5 -11.05 -13.60 -0.30
C SER A 5 -10.17 -13.12 -1.46
N ARG A 6 -10.45 -13.59 -2.69
CA ARG A 6 -9.73 -13.16 -3.89
C ARG A 6 -10.25 -11.82 -4.40
N GLU A 7 -11.56 -11.68 -4.52
CA GLU A 7 -12.19 -10.40 -4.93
C GLU A 7 -11.84 -9.27 -3.97
N GLU A 8 -11.81 -9.54 -2.65
CA GLU A 8 -11.38 -8.55 -1.67
C GLU A 8 -9.93 -8.10 -1.85
N LYS A 9 -9.03 -9.04 -2.16
CA LYS A 9 -7.62 -8.73 -2.44
C LYS A 9 -7.47 -7.86 -3.67
N GLU A 10 -8.24 -8.13 -4.73
CA GLU A 10 -8.23 -7.34 -5.96
C GLU A 10 -8.70 -5.90 -5.69
N LYS A 11 -9.81 -5.71 -4.96
CA LYS A 11 -10.28 -4.39 -4.52
C LYS A 11 -9.25 -3.65 -3.66
N LEU A 12 -8.56 -4.36 -2.77
CA LEU A 12 -7.48 -3.77 -1.98
C LEU A 12 -6.31 -3.32 -2.87
N LEU A 13 -5.98 -4.04 -3.94
CA LEU A 13 -4.94 -3.62 -4.90
C LEU A 13 -5.37 -2.37 -5.71
N GLU A 14 -6.66 -2.18 -5.99
CA GLU A 14 -7.16 -0.93 -6.56
C GLU A 14 -6.94 0.25 -5.60
N HIS A 15 -7.30 0.07 -4.33
CA HIS A 15 -7.05 1.08 -3.29
C HIS A 15 -5.56 1.35 -3.08
N LEU A 16 -4.70 0.34 -3.22
CA LEU A 16 -3.24 0.51 -3.19
C LEU A 16 -2.79 1.47 -4.28
N ILE A 17 -3.28 1.30 -5.51
CA ILE A 17 -2.96 2.17 -6.65
C ILE A 17 -3.37 3.61 -6.36
N LEU A 18 -4.60 3.82 -5.87
CA LEU A 18 -5.12 5.16 -5.52
C LEU A 18 -4.28 5.84 -4.42
N VAL A 19 -3.94 5.10 -3.37
CA VAL A 19 -3.10 5.61 -2.27
C VAL A 19 -1.72 5.99 -2.78
N VAL A 20 -1.10 5.16 -3.62
CA VAL A 20 0.23 5.46 -4.17
C VAL A 20 0.21 6.67 -5.09
N GLN A 21 -0.80 6.78 -5.95
CA GLN A 21 -0.99 7.98 -6.79
C GLN A 21 -1.09 9.24 -5.93
N GLN A 22 -1.88 9.20 -4.86
CA GLN A 22 -2.05 10.36 -3.97
C GLN A 22 -0.79 10.69 -3.16
N LEU A 23 -0.02 9.68 -2.75
CA LEU A 23 1.28 9.89 -2.11
C LEU A 23 2.29 10.54 -3.08
N LEU A 24 2.30 10.12 -4.35
CA LEU A 24 3.19 10.67 -5.37
C LEU A 24 2.78 12.08 -5.83
N SER A 25 1.48 12.39 -5.88
CA SER A 25 1.00 13.74 -6.23
C SER A 25 1.35 14.75 -5.13
N SER A 26 1.23 14.34 -3.87
CA SER A 26 1.48 15.21 -2.70
C SER A 26 2.93 15.30 -2.25
N THR A 27 3.82 14.38 -2.67
CA THR A 27 5.24 14.47 -2.30
C THR A 27 5.96 15.60 -3.04
N LYS A 28 6.75 16.39 -2.31
CA LYS A 28 7.63 17.42 -2.87
C LYS A 28 8.95 16.84 -3.40
N SER A 29 9.36 15.68 -2.91
CA SER A 29 10.60 15.00 -3.30
C SER A 29 10.43 14.28 -4.65
N LYS A 30 11.52 14.19 -5.43
CA LYS A 30 11.60 13.36 -6.63
C LYS A 30 11.46 11.86 -6.31
N GLN A 31 11.76 11.48 -5.07
CA GLN A 31 11.69 10.11 -4.59
C GLN A 31 10.88 10.02 -3.30
N LEU A 32 10.00 9.02 -3.22
CA LEU A 32 9.28 8.64 -2.02
C LEU A 32 9.77 7.27 -1.54
N SER A 33 10.11 7.17 -0.25
CA SER A 33 10.41 5.90 0.41
C SER A 33 9.37 5.63 1.49
N ILE A 34 8.69 4.49 1.43
CA ILE A 34 7.66 4.11 2.40
C ILE A 34 7.81 2.64 2.79
N LYS A 35 7.68 2.32 4.09
CA LYS A 35 7.67 0.92 4.55
C LYS A 35 6.49 0.19 3.90
N LEU A 36 6.74 -1.00 3.37
CA LEU A 36 5.71 -1.83 2.74
C LEU A 36 4.54 -2.12 3.70
N ARG A 37 4.84 -2.38 4.98
CA ARG A 37 3.83 -2.56 6.04
C ARG A 37 2.96 -1.31 6.24
N THR A 38 3.55 -0.11 6.16
CA THR A 38 2.79 1.14 6.28
C THR A 38 1.86 1.32 5.08
N LEU A 39 2.35 1.02 3.89
CA LEU A 39 1.56 1.11 2.66
C LEU A 39 0.36 0.15 2.68
N LEU A 40 0.54 -1.09 3.18
CA LEU A 40 -0.58 -2.02 3.40
C LEU A 40 -1.61 -1.44 4.38
N ARG A 41 -1.17 -0.84 5.49
CA ARG A 41 -2.10 -0.22 6.46
C ARG A 41 -2.89 0.91 5.82
N TYR A 42 -2.24 1.77 5.04
CA TYR A 42 -2.90 2.88 4.35
C TYR A 42 -3.92 2.35 3.34
N THR A 43 -3.54 1.34 2.57
CA THR A 43 -4.40 0.65 1.60
C THR A 43 -5.65 0.08 2.26
N TYR A 44 -5.49 -0.62 3.38
CA TYR A 44 -6.62 -1.21 4.10
C TYR A 44 -7.56 -0.13 4.67
N VAL A 45 -7.02 0.93 5.28
CA VAL A 45 -7.83 2.06 5.75
C VAL A 45 -8.59 2.71 4.59
N SER A 46 -7.91 2.93 3.47
CA SER A 46 -8.52 3.46 2.24
C SER A 46 -9.67 2.59 1.77
N TYR A 47 -9.49 1.25 1.75
CA TYR A 47 -10.52 0.29 1.35
C TYR A 47 -11.73 0.29 2.28
N ILE A 48 -11.52 0.32 3.60
CA ILE A 48 -12.60 0.29 4.60
C ILE A 48 -13.36 1.62 4.63
N LYS A 49 -12.66 2.74 4.47
CA LYS A 49 -13.22 4.09 4.61
C LYS A 49 -13.54 4.76 3.29
N LYS A 50 -13.31 4.08 2.17
CA LYS A 50 -13.59 4.55 0.81
C LYS A 50 -13.01 5.94 0.52
N THR A 51 -11.77 6.16 0.94
CA THR A 51 -11.08 7.45 0.77
C THR A 51 -9.63 7.24 0.35
N SER A 52 -9.10 8.12 -0.50
CA SER A 52 -7.69 8.20 -0.87
C SER A 52 -6.97 9.37 -0.20
N ASP A 53 -7.67 10.18 0.61
CA ASP A 53 -7.07 11.32 1.32
C ASP A 53 -6.05 10.82 2.36
N ILE A 54 -4.78 11.14 2.13
CA ILE A 54 -3.66 10.69 2.94
C ILE A 54 -3.71 11.25 4.37
N SER A 55 -4.24 12.46 4.57
CA SER A 55 -4.39 13.07 5.89
C SER A 55 -5.44 12.31 6.71
N VAL A 56 -6.59 12.02 6.09
CA VAL A 56 -7.65 11.21 6.72
C VAL A 56 -7.15 9.79 7.01
N ILE A 57 -6.50 9.15 6.03
CA ILE A 57 -5.95 7.81 6.19
C ILE A 57 -4.98 7.77 7.38
N ARG A 58 -4.03 8.71 7.46
CA ARG A 58 -3.05 8.78 8.55
C ARG A 58 -3.72 8.90 9.92
N GLY A 59 -4.77 9.69 10.04
CA GLY A 59 -5.53 9.86 11.28
C GLY A 59 -6.26 8.59 11.75
N LEU A 60 -6.58 7.67 10.84
CA LEU A 60 -7.35 6.45 11.14
C LEU A 60 -6.48 5.19 11.29
N VAL A 61 -5.24 5.22 10.80
CA VAL A 61 -4.26 4.11 10.90
C VAL A 61 -4.07 3.54 12.32
N PRO A 62 -4.14 4.33 13.41
CA PRO A 62 -4.04 3.79 14.77
C PRO A 62 -5.27 2.98 15.23
N ARG A 63 -6.44 3.14 14.58
CA ARG A 63 -7.72 2.54 15.02
C ARG A 63 -8.23 1.45 14.07
N VAL A 64 -7.76 1.44 12.82
CA VAL A 64 -8.20 0.52 11.78
C VAL A 64 -7.00 -0.33 11.35
N HIS A 65 -7.07 -1.63 11.65
CA HIS A 65 -5.97 -2.56 11.45
C HIS A 65 -6.29 -3.60 10.38
N PRO A 66 -5.36 -3.86 9.43
CA PRO A 66 -5.53 -4.97 8.50
C PRO A 66 -5.66 -6.30 9.26
N PRO A 67 -6.58 -7.19 8.88
CA PRO A 67 -6.66 -8.53 9.45
C PRO A 67 -5.40 -9.34 9.14
N ALA A 68 -5.11 -10.34 9.98
CA ALA A 68 -3.88 -11.14 9.92
C ALA A 68 -3.66 -11.84 8.56
N TRP A 69 -4.74 -12.21 7.87
CA TRP A 69 -4.69 -12.84 6.55
C TRP A 69 -4.21 -11.90 5.42
N LEU A 70 -4.12 -10.59 5.65
CA LEU A 70 -3.46 -9.64 4.75
C LEU A 70 -1.97 -9.44 5.09
N THR A 71 -1.56 -9.72 6.31
CA THR A 71 -0.21 -9.44 6.80
C THR A 71 0.74 -10.64 6.62
N ASN A 72 0.70 -11.31 5.47
CA ASN A 72 1.56 -12.45 5.15
C ASN A 72 2.46 -12.18 3.92
N GLN A 73 3.50 -12.99 3.76
CA GLN A 73 4.49 -12.81 2.70
C GLN A 73 3.89 -12.89 1.28
N TYR A 74 2.88 -13.73 1.05
CA TYR A 74 2.26 -13.88 -0.27
C TYR A 74 1.59 -12.59 -0.70
N TYR A 75 0.78 -11.98 0.18
CA TYR A 75 0.11 -10.72 -0.17
C TYR A 75 1.09 -9.55 -0.29
N TYR A 76 2.14 -9.52 0.54
CA TYR A 76 3.22 -8.55 0.36
C TYR A 76 3.92 -8.68 -0.99
N ARG A 77 4.17 -9.90 -1.48
CA ARG A 77 4.77 -10.12 -2.81
C ARG A 77 3.84 -9.65 -3.93
N GLU A 78 2.53 -9.83 -3.76
CA GLU A 78 1.52 -9.35 -4.71
C GLU A 78 1.50 -7.81 -4.78
N ILE A 79 1.53 -7.13 -3.63
CA ILE A 79 1.68 -5.68 -3.56
C ILE A 79 2.97 -5.23 -4.27
N GLU A 80 4.11 -5.86 -3.97
CA GLU A 80 5.37 -5.52 -4.63
C GLU A 80 5.30 -5.67 -6.15
N ARG A 81 4.68 -6.74 -6.65
CA ARG A 81 4.48 -6.98 -8.09
C ARG A 81 3.69 -5.82 -8.73
N VAL A 82 2.52 -5.49 -8.17
CA VAL A 82 1.68 -4.40 -8.70
C VAL A 82 2.43 -3.07 -8.68
N LEU A 83 3.20 -2.79 -7.63
CA LEU A 83 3.97 -1.55 -7.52
C LEU A 83 5.12 -1.46 -8.54
N ARG A 84 5.80 -2.59 -8.80
CA ARG A 84 6.82 -2.67 -9.86
C ARG A 84 6.18 -2.41 -11.22
N GLU A 85 5.09 -3.10 -11.53
CA GLU A 85 4.41 -3.03 -12.83
C GLU A 85 3.79 -1.64 -13.11
N ARG A 86 3.11 -1.05 -12.12
CA ARG A 86 2.36 0.20 -12.32
C ARG A 86 3.16 1.46 -12.06
N PHE A 87 4.16 1.41 -11.17
CA PHE A 87 4.86 2.61 -10.69
C PHE A 87 6.39 2.52 -10.84
N ASN A 88 6.92 1.47 -11.47
CA ASN A 88 8.37 1.21 -11.56
C ASN A 88 9.05 1.24 -10.18
N ALA A 89 8.35 0.73 -9.17
CA ALA A 89 8.83 0.75 -7.78
C ALA A 89 10.04 -0.16 -7.60
N ARG A 90 11.00 0.26 -6.79
CA ARG A 90 12.09 -0.61 -6.30
C ARG A 90 11.82 -1.03 -4.88
N ILE A 91 12.23 -2.25 -4.51
CA ILE A 91 12.10 -2.75 -3.14
C ILE A 91 13.48 -2.78 -2.51
N GLU A 92 13.62 -2.12 -1.38
CA GLU A 92 14.85 -2.09 -0.60
C GLU A 92 14.64 -2.75 0.77
N ASN A 93 15.51 -3.69 1.09
CA ASN A 93 15.59 -4.26 2.44
C ASN A 93 16.54 -3.39 3.27
N ARG A 94 16.03 -2.79 4.35
CA ARG A 94 16.81 -1.98 5.29
C ARG A 94 16.64 -2.58 6.69
N ARG A 95 17.68 -3.28 7.18
CA ARG A 95 17.62 -4.10 8.40
C ARG A 95 16.42 -5.06 8.33
N GLN A 96 15.55 -5.10 9.35
CA GLN A 96 14.35 -5.96 9.34
C GLN A 96 13.15 -5.44 8.54
N PHE A 97 13.26 -4.31 7.84
CA PHE A 97 12.11 -3.68 7.15
C PHE A 97 12.27 -3.66 5.63
N ARG A 98 11.15 -3.90 4.94
CA ARG A 98 11.02 -3.72 3.49
C ARG A 98 10.46 -2.34 3.18
N TYR A 99 11.14 -1.61 2.30
CA TYR A 99 10.73 -0.30 1.82
C TYR A 99 10.41 -0.38 0.33
N VAL A 100 9.34 0.30 -0.05
CA VAL A 100 9.01 0.62 -1.44
C VAL A 100 9.60 1.98 -1.75
N ILE A 101 10.41 2.03 -2.80
CA ILE A 101 10.99 3.26 -3.34
C ILE A 101 10.25 3.58 -4.64
N LEU A 102 9.60 4.74 -4.66
CA LEU A 102 8.80 5.23 -5.78
C LEU A 102 9.43 6.50 -6.31
N GLN A 103 9.46 6.65 -7.63
CA GLN A 103 9.95 7.85 -8.30
C GLN A 103 8.76 8.70 -8.76
N LYS A 104 8.83 10.00 -8.51
CA LYS A 104 7.91 10.98 -9.08
C LYS A 104 8.36 11.22 -10.52
N ARG A 105 7.47 10.92 -11.48
CA ARG A 105 7.69 11.24 -12.89
C ARG A 105 7.62 12.75 -13.12
#